data_AF-A0A1V5MX02-F1
#
_entry.id   AF-A0A1V5MX02-F1
#
_cell.length_a   1.000
_cell.length_b   1.000
_cell.length_c   1.000
_cell.angle_alpha   90.00
_cell.angle_beta   90.00
_cell.angle_gamma   90.00
#
_symmetry.space_group_name_H-M   'P 1'
#
loop_
_entity.id
_entity.type
_entity.pdbx_description
1 polymer ?
#
loop_
_entity_poly.entity_id
_entity_poly.type
_entity_poly.pdbx_seq_one_letter_code
_entity_poly.pdbx_strand_id
1 'polypeptide(L)'
;MDGYYETLQVELIKLANKHFRTYRQAAYKDVKAYLQLSKGRLEDYARLVETGQLTETDRAFLAAGLEESAMLYALKETGRSSAALKRFISAMVELSLQLLLAYVLKQGWRK
;
A
#
# COMPACT_ATOMS: atom_id res chain seq x y z
N MET A 1 6.24 0.21 14.04
CA MET A 1 5.63 -0.06 12.72
C MET A 1 4.27 -0.74 12.84
N ASP A 2 3.97 -1.46 13.92
CA ASP A 2 2.70 -2.21 14.06
C ASP A 2 1.45 -1.33 13.91
N GLY A 3 1.41 -0.15 14.56
CA GLY A 3 0.29 0.78 14.42
C GLY A 3 0.11 1.37 13.00
N TYR A 4 1.18 1.42 12.20
CA TYR A 4 1.08 1.78 10.77
C TYR A 4 0.37 0.68 9.99
N TYR A 5 0.79 -0.59 10.17
CA TYR A 5 0.20 -1.72 9.46
C TYR A 5 -1.27 -1.96 9.83
N GLU A 6 -1.63 -1.77 11.10
CA GLU A 6 -3.04 -1.83 11.53
C GLU A 6 -3.88 -0.77 10.83
N THR A 7 -3.41 0.49 10.82
CA THR A 7 -4.09 1.60 10.16
C THR A 7 -4.20 1.36 8.66
N LEU A 8 -3.10 0.96 8.02
CA LEU A 8 -3.05 0.71 6.59
C LEU A 8 -4.00 -0.44 6.19
N GLN A 9 -4.03 -1.52 6.96
CA GLN A 9 -4.96 -2.62 6.71
C GLN A 9 -6.41 -2.15 6.76
N VAL A 10 -6.80 -1.39 7.79
CA VAL A 10 -8.17 -0.85 7.93
C VAL A 10 -8.54 0.03 6.74
N GLU A 11 -7.66 0.95 6.34
CA GLU A 11 -7.92 1.90 5.27
C GLU A 11 -7.95 1.24 3.88
N LEU A 12 -7.07 0.27 3.61
CA LEU A 12 -7.10 -0.52 2.38
C LEU A 12 -8.37 -1.37 2.27
N ILE A 13 -8.86 -1.93 3.39
CA ILE A 13 -10.14 -2.65 3.42
C ILE A 13 -11.31 -1.71 3.13
N LYS A 14 -11.32 -0.50 3.70
CA LYS A 14 -12.34 0.52 3.39
C LYS A 14 -12.32 0.90 1.92
N LEU A 15 -11.13 1.12 1.35
CA LEU A 15 -10.94 1.41 -0.07
C LEU A 15 -11.49 0.27 -0.93
N ALA A 16 -11.12 -0.97 -0.61
CA ALA A 16 -11.58 -2.14 -1.36
C ALA A 16 -13.10 -2.33 -1.27
N ASN A 17 -13.70 -2.08 -0.10
CA ASN A 17 -15.15 -2.10 0.08
C ASN A 17 -15.88 -1.01 -0.74
N LYS A 18 -15.25 0.15 -0.93
CA LYS A 18 -15.80 1.25 -1.75
C LYS A 18 -15.79 0.90 -3.24
N HIS A 19 -14.75 0.22 -3.71
CA HIS A 19 -14.58 -0.11 -5.13
C HIS A 19 -15.18 -1.45 -5.54
N PHE A 20 -15.25 -2.43 -4.64
CA PHE A 20 -15.63 -3.81 -4.95
C PHE A 20 -16.55 -4.40 -3.87
N ARG A 21 -17.70 -3.76 -3.62
CA ARG A 21 -18.71 -4.27 -2.66
C ARG A 21 -19.04 -5.76 -2.84
N THR A 22 -19.08 -6.24 -4.08
CA THR A 22 -19.38 -7.64 -4.43
C THR A 22 -18.23 -8.60 -4.17
N TYR A 23 -16.97 -8.14 -4.15
CA TYR A 23 -15.77 -8.98 -3.99
C TYR A 23 -15.06 -8.77 -2.65
N ARG A 24 -15.80 -8.35 -1.62
CA ARG A 24 -15.31 -7.98 -0.29
C ARG A 24 -14.36 -9.01 0.35
N GLN A 25 -14.67 -10.31 0.24
CA GLN A 25 -13.81 -11.36 0.82
C GLN A 25 -12.51 -11.56 0.03
N ALA A 26 -12.56 -11.50 -1.30
CA ALA A 26 -11.38 -11.57 -2.16
C ALA A 26 -10.48 -10.36 -1.93
N ALA A 27 -11.07 -9.16 -1.94
CA ALA A 27 -10.40 -7.90 -1.59
C ALA A 27 -9.69 -7.94 -0.22
N TYR A 28 -10.29 -8.55 0.80
CA TYR A 28 -9.63 -8.68 2.11
C TYR A 28 -8.39 -9.58 2.06
N LYS A 29 -8.48 -10.71 1.35
CA LYS A 29 -7.34 -11.62 1.14
C LYS A 29 -6.23 -10.94 0.36
N ASP A 30 -6.59 -10.21 -0.69
CA ASP A 30 -5.64 -9.48 -1.54
C ASP A 30 -4.91 -8.38 -0.76
N VAL A 31 -5.63 -7.62 0.07
CA VAL A 31 -5.03 -6.60 0.95
C VAL A 31 -4.05 -7.24 1.93
N LYS A 32 -4.41 -8.36 2.57
CA LYS A 32 -3.52 -9.03 3.52
C LYS A 32 -2.26 -9.58 2.85
N ALA A 33 -2.41 -10.19 1.66
CA ALA A 33 -1.29 -10.71 0.89
C ALA A 33 -0.35 -9.58 0.41
N TYR A 34 -0.93 -8.49 -0.11
CA TYR A 34 -0.19 -7.29 -0.46
C TYR A 34 0.67 -6.80 0.71
N LEU A 35 0.06 -6.61 1.89
CA LEU A 35 0.78 -6.11 3.07
C LEU A 35 1.94 -7.00 3.50
N GLN A 36 1.79 -8.32 3.42
CA GLN A 36 2.88 -9.25 3.74
C GLN A 36 4.06 -9.11 2.77
N LEU A 37 3.79 -8.93 1.48
CA LEU A 37 4.82 -8.82 0.45
C LEU A 37 5.48 -7.46 0.41
N SER A 38 4.69 -6.41 0.64
CA SER A 38 5.19 -5.04 0.66
C SER A 38 5.90 -4.69 1.96
N LYS A 39 5.83 -5.54 3.01
CA LYS A 39 6.32 -5.23 4.36
C LYS A 39 7.76 -4.71 4.37
N GLY A 40 8.70 -5.52 3.88
CA GLY A 40 10.12 -5.15 3.87
C GLY A 40 10.39 -3.88 3.07
N ARG A 41 9.73 -3.74 1.91
CA ARG A 41 9.85 -2.53 1.07
C ARG A 41 9.35 -1.29 1.80
N LEU A 42 8.20 -1.37 2.48
CA LEU A 42 7.65 -0.26 3.28
C LEU A 42 8.54 0.08 4.48
N GLU A 43 9.19 -0.90 5.10
CA GLU A 43 10.12 -0.70 6.20
C GLU A 43 11.42 -0.03 5.75
N ASP A 44 12.03 -0.49 4.66
CA ASP A 44 13.22 0.13 4.09
C ASP A 44 12.95 1.60 3.72
N TYR A 45 11.76 1.83 3.18
CA TYR A 45 11.35 3.16 2.78
C TYR A 45 11.01 4.08 3.94
N ALA A 46 10.41 3.56 5.02
CA ALA A 46 10.20 4.31 6.25
C ALA A 46 11.53 4.87 6.79
N ARG A 47 12.60 4.08 6.73
CA ARG A 47 13.94 4.51 7.18
C ARG A 47 14.47 5.66 6.32
N LEU A 48 14.27 5.63 4.99
CA LEU A 48 14.67 6.73 4.10
C LEU A 48 13.90 8.03 4.39
N VAL A 49 12.62 7.92 4.78
CA VAL A 49 11.83 9.08 5.22
C VAL A 49 12.36 9.61 6.55
N GLU A 50 12.66 8.73 7.52
CA GLU A 50 13.19 9.12 8.83
C GLU A 50 14.56 9.82 8.75
N THR A 51 15.41 9.42 7.80
CA THR A 51 16.72 10.07 7.59
C THR A 51 16.65 11.34 6.73
N GLY A 52 15.47 11.72 6.24
CA GLY A 52 15.30 12.87 5.35
C GLY A 52 15.93 12.66 3.97
N GLN A 53 16.25 11.41 3.60
CA GLN A 53 16.93 11.06 2.35
C GLN A 53 15.95 10.65 1.24
N LEU A 54 14.65 10.83 1.45
CA LEU A 54 13.64 10.45 0.49
C LEU A 54 13.67 11.36 -0.75
N THR A 55 14.20 10.85 -1.86
CA THR A 55 14.10 11.58 -3.13
C THR A 55 12.79 11.26 -3.86
N GLU A 56 12.44 12.09 -4.85
CA GLU A 56 11.30 11.83 -5.72
C GLU A 56 11.51 10.56 -6.57
N THR A 57 12.75 10.26 -6.95
CA THR A 57 13.15 9.03 -7.62
C THR A 57 12.90 7.81 -6.75
N ASP A 58 13.31 7.87 -5.48
CA ASP A 58 13.02 6.81 -4.52
C ASP A 58 11.50 6.60 -4.45
N ARG A 59 10.73 7.70 -4.45
CA ARG A 59 9.27 7.65 -4.23
C ARG A 59 8.58 6.96 -5.39
N ALA A 60 9.01 7.27 -6.59
CA ALA A 60 8.59 6.58 -7.81
C ALA A 60 9.00 5.10 -7.78
N PHE A 61 10.22 4.78 -7.32
CA PHE A 61 10.69 3.40 -7.20
C PHE A 61 9.87 2.58 -6.20
N LEU A 62 9.55 3.13 -5.03
CA LEU A 62 8.66 2.46 -4.08
C LEU A 62 7.26 2.28 -4.69
N ALA A 63 6.70 3.34 -5.29
CA ALA A 63 5.37 3.26 -5.90
C ALA A 63 5.31 2.12 -6.92
N ALA A 64 6.29 2.04 -7.83
CA ALA A 64 6.39 0.99 -8.84
C ALA A 64 6.48 -0.42 -8.20
N GLY A 65 7.31 -0.59 -7.17
CA GLY A 65 7.44 -1.87 -6.47
C GLY A 65 6.19 -2.31 -5.71
N LEU A 66 5.44 -1.36 -5.16
CA LEU A 66 4.15 -1.61 -4.52
C LEU A 66 3.07 -1.94 -5.56
N GLU A 67 3.06 -1.26 -6.71
CA GLU A 67 2.13 -1.54 -7.80
C GLU A 67 2.35 -2.94 -8.37
N GLU A 68 3.60 -3.35 -8.58
CA GLU A 68 3.95 -4.71 -9.01
C GLU A 68 3.45 -5.76 -7.99
N SER A 69 3.69 -5.52 -6.70
CA SER A 69 3.25 -6.42 -5.62
C SER A 69 1.73 -6.55 -5.57
N ALA A 70 1.00 -5.46 -5.82
CA ALA A 70 -0.46 -5.45 -5.87
C ALA A 70 -1.00 -6.11 -7.16
N MET A 71 -0.38 -5.86 -8.33
CA MET A 71 -0.77 -6.46 -9.60
C MET A 71 -0.62 -7.99 -9.60
N LEU A 72 0.45 -8.51 -9.01
CA LEU A 72 0.74 -9.94 -8.99
C LEU A 72 -0.35 -10.78 -8.29
N TYR A 73 -1.08 -10.19 -7.33
CA TYR A 73 -2.20 -10.85 -6.64
C TYR A 73 -3.56 -10.51 -7.25
N ALA A 74 -3.76 -9.25 -7.64
CA ALA A 74 -4.97 -8.80 -8.31
C ALA A 74 -5.26 -9.57 -9.63
N LEU A 75 -4.20 -9.94 -10.36
CA LEU A 75 -4.30 -10.74 -11.59
C LEU A 75 -4.61 -12.22 -11.33
N LYS A 76 -4.25 -12.75 -10.15
CA LYS A 76 -4.42 -14.17 -9.80
C LYS A 76 -5.88 -14.57 -9.62
N GLU A 77 -6.72 -13.69 -9.07
CA GLU A 77 -8.13 -14.04 -8.76
C GLU A 77 -9.13 -13.66 -9.86
N THR A 78 -8.81 -12.71 -10.75
CA THR A 78 -9.83 -12.15 -11.67
C THR A 78 -9.59 -12.42 -13.15
N GLY A 79 -8.39 -12.89 -13.54
CA GLY A 79 -8.04 -13.18 -14.93
C GLY A 79 -8.21 -12.00 -15.91
N ARG A 80 -8.50 -10.79 -15.42
CA ARG A 80 -8.88 -9.63 -16.23
C ARG A 80 -8.25 -8.36 -15.68
N SER A 81 -7.23 -7.86 -16.39
CA SER A 81 -6.81 -6.46 -16.29
C SER A 81 -7.95 -5.57 -16.80
N SER A 82 -8.82 -5.12 -15.90
CA SER A 82 -9.77 -4.03 -16.18
C SER A 82 -9.17 -2.69 -15.74
N ALA A 83 -9.60 -1.60 -16.37
CA ALA A 83 -9.24 -0.25 -15.93
C ALA A 83 -9.61 0.02 -14.46
N ALA A 84 -10.68 -0.62 -13.95
CA ALA A 84 -11.08 -0.54 -12.56
C ALA A 84 -10.04 -1.17 -11.61
N LEU A 85 -9.44 -2.29 -12.00
CA LEU A 85 -8.40 -2.97 -11.23
C LEU A 85 -7.12 -2.12 -11.14
N LYS A 86 -6.68 -1.54 -12.26
CA LYS A 86 -5.53 -0.63 -12.29
C LYS A 86 -5.75 0.58 -11.39
N ARG A 87 -6.92 1.23 -11.48
CA ARG A 87 -7.27 2.37 -10.62
C ARG A 87 -7.29 2.00 -9.14
N PHE A 88 -7.76 0.81 -8.80
CA PHE A 88 -7.73 0.33 -7.42
C PHE A 88 -6.31 0.11 -6.91
N ILE A 89 -5.46 -0.53 -7.72
CA ILE A 89 -4.04 -0.76 -7.37
C ILE A 89 -3.33 0.57 -7.12
N SER A 90 -3.45 1.53 -8.05
CA SER A 90 -2.80 2.84 -7.86
C SER A 90 -3.34 3.56 -6.61
N ALA A 91 -4.65 3.47 -6.34
CA ALA A 91 -5.23 4.04 -5.11
C ALA A 91 -4.72 3.33 -3.83
N MET A 92 -4.50 2.01 -3.86
CA MET A 92 -3.87 1.30 -2.73
C MET A 92 -2.45 1.78 -2.49
N VAL A 93 -1.66 1.91 -3.55
CA VAL A 93 -0.26 2.35 -3.47
C VAL A 93 -0.17 3.77 -2.93
N GLU A 94 -0.99 4.68 -3.45
CA GLU A 94 -1.02 6.07 -3.01
C GLU A 94 -1.38 6.17 -1.52
N LEU A 95 -2.39 5.42 -1.07
CA LEU A 95 -2.80 5.38 0.33
C LEU A 95 -1.71 4.82 1.25
N SER A 96 -1.01 3.77 0.83
CA SER A 96 0.15 3.22 1.54
C SER A 96 1.24 4.29 1.72
N LEU A 97 1.58 5.02 0.66
CA LEU A 97 2.60 6.07 0.70
C LEU A 97 2.20 7.25 1.60
N GLN A 98 0.94 7.70 1.49
CA GLN A 98 0.42 8.80 2.29
C GLN A 98 0.43 8.47 3.79
N LEU A 99 -0.06 7.29 4.17
CA LEU A 99 -0.09 6.85 5.56
C LEU A 99 1.32 6.60 6.11
N LEU A 100 2.25 6.12 5.28
CA LEU A 100 3.65 5.92 5.66
C LEU A 100 4.31 7.26 6.01
N LEU A 101 4.16 8.26 5.13
CA LEU A 101 4.66 9.61 5.35
C LEU A 101 4.06 10.22 6.62
N ALA A 102 2.74 10.14 6.79
CA ALA A 102 2.06 10.67 7.98
C ALA A 102 2.53 9.98 9.27
N TYR A 103 2.70 8.65 9.23
CA TYR A 103 3.18 7.89 10.38
C TYR A 103 4.61 8.28 10.76
N VAL A 104 5.53 8.34 9.79
CA VAL A 104 6.93 8.70 10.04
C VAL A 104 7.05 10.14 10.56
N LEU A 105 6.35 11.10 9.95
CA LEU A 105 6.35 12.50 10.42
C LEU A 105 5.82 12.63 11.85
N LYS A 106 4.78 11.87 12.21
CA LYS A 106 4.21 11.87 13.57
C LYS A 106 5.13 11.22 14.60
N GLN A 107 5.96 10.26 14.19
CA GLN A 107 7.00 9.65 15.03
C GLN A 107 8.24 10.54 15.15
N GLY A 108 8.62 11.25 14.08
CA GLY A 108 9.72 12.21 14.08
C GLY A 108 9.49 13.40 15.00
N TRP A 109 8.24 13.77 15.25
CA TRP A 109 7.84 14.79 16.24
C TRP A 109 7.89 14.33 17.70
N ARG A 110 8.11 13.02 17.95
CA ARG A 110 8.24 12.45 19.31
C ARG A 110 9.69 12.35 19.80
N LYS A 111 10.65 12.97 19.10
CA LYS A 111 12.04 13.13 19.57
C LYS A 111 12.29 14.55 20.04
#